data_AF-A0A965AC17-F1
#
_entry.id   AF-A0A965AC17-F1
#
_cell.length_a   1.000
_cell.length_b   1.000
_cell.length_c   1.000
_cell.angle_alpha   90.00
_cell.angle_beta   90.00
_cell.angle_gamma   90.00
#
_symmetry.space_group_name_H-M   'P 1'
#
loop_
_entity.id
_entity.type
_entity.pdbx_description
1 polymer ?
#
loop_
_entity_poly.entity_id
_entity_poly.type
_entity_poly.pdbx_seq_one_letter_code
_entity_poly.pdbx_strand_id
1 'polypeptide(L)' 'MTPELQKYYESRFEMMGMDGWKDLIIDIDNMIESLNNISVIPDEKTLMFRKGELSILTWLKTLKEVSERAYEELNEKNV' A
#
# COMPACT_ATOMS: atom_id res chain seq x y z
N MET A 1 5.93 23.93 2.70
CA MET A 1 6.37 22.71 2.00
C MET A 1 7.42 23.10 0.96
N THR A 2 8.49 22.33 0.76
CA THR A 2 9.44 22.64 -0.34
C THR A 2 8.84 22.22 -1.69
N PRO A 3 9.22 22.86 -2.81
CA PRO A 3 8.74 22.50 -4.14
C PRO A 3 9.03 21.03 -4.51
N GLU A 4 10.17 20.49 -4.08
CA GLU A 4 10.56 19.10 -4.36
C GLU A 4 9.65 18.11 -3.63
N LEU A 5 9.30 18.41 -2.37
CA LEU A 5 8.41 17.57 -1.56
C LEU A 5 6.99 17.61 -2.10
N GLN A 6 6.51 18.79 -2.52
CA GLN A 6 5.22 18.92 -3.17
C GLN A 6 5.15 18.07 -4.45
N LYS A 7 6.14 18.21 -5.34
CA LYS A 7 6.21 17.42 -6.58
C LYS A 7 6.25 15.91 -6.31
N TYR A 8 6.96 15.48 -5.27
CA TYR A 8 7.00 14.08 -4.87
C TYR A 8 5.61 13.51 -4.57
N TYR A 9 4.79 14.22 -3.78
CA TYR A 9 3.43 13.79 -3.46
C TYR A 9 2.49 13.88 -4.66
N GLU A 10 2.57 14.94 -5.46
CA GLU A 10 1.76 15.11 -6.67
C GLU A 10 1.99 13.96 -7.67
N SER A 11 3.25 13.64 -7.98
CA SER A 11 3.57 12.51 -8.87
C SER A 11 3.10 11.18 -8.30
N ARG A 12 3.14 11.02 -6.98
CA ARG A 12 2.64 9.81 -6.33
C ARG A 12 1.12 9.71 -6.44
N PHE A 13 0.39 10.79 -6.20
CA PHE A 13 -1.07 10.81 -6.33
C PHE A 13 -1.53 10.64 -7.77
N GLU A 14 -0.79 11.19 -8.74
CA GLU A 14 -1.02 10.96 -10.17
C GLU A 14 -0.94 9.48 -10.50
N MET A 15 0.17 8.82 -10.13
CA MET A 15 0.33 7.37 -10.29
C MET A 15 -0.84 6.59 -9.64
N MET A 16 -1.21 6.94 -8.41
CA MET A 16 -2.29 6.27 -7.68
C MET A 16 -3.71 6.59 -8.19
N GLY A 17 -3.83 7.57 -9.09
CA GLY A 17 -5.07 7.91 -9.79
C GLY A 17 -5.25 7.15 -11.12
N MET A 18 -4.17 6.62 -11.70
CA MET A 18 -4.21 5.88 -12.96
C MET A 18 -5.01 4.58 -12.82
N ASP A 19 -5.71 4.18 -13.89
CA ASP A 19 -6.53 2.96 -13.87
C ASP A 19 -5.70 1.70 -13.61
N GLY A 20 -4.48 1.63 -14.17
CA GLY A 20 -3.56 0.52 -13.90
C GLY A 20 -3.16 0.38 -12.42
N TRP A 21 -3.15 1.47 -11.65
CA TRP A 21 -2.96 1.38 -10.20
C TRP A 21 -4.17 0.76 -9.51
N LYS A 22 -5.40 1.10 -9.94
CA LYS A 22 -6.62 0.52 -9.39
C LYS A 22 -6.71 -0.98 -9.69
N ASP A 23 -6.35 -1.37 -10.91
CA ASP A 23 -6.26 -2.78 -11.31
C ASP A 23 -5.24 -3.53 -10.43
N LEU A 24 -4.08 -2.93 -10.18
CA LEU A 24 -3.07 -3.49 -9.27
C LEU A 24 -3.63 -3.68 -7.84
N ILE A 25 -4.42 -2.73 -7.32
CA ILE A 25 -5.03 -2.88 -5.98
C ILE A 25 -6.03 -4.05 -5.96
N ILE A 26 -6.81 -4.24 -7.02
CA ILE A 26 -7.72 -5.39 -7.15
C ILE A 26 -6.93 -6.71 -7.16
N ASP A 27 -5.83 -6.77 -7.91
CA ASP A 27 -4.95 -7.94 -7.94
C ASP A 27 -4.34 -8.24 -6.57
N ILE A 28 -3.92 -7.21 -5.84
CA ILE A 28 -3.40 -7.33 -4.47
C ILE A 28 -4.48 -7.89 -3.52
N ASP A 29 -5.73 -7.43 -3.64
CA ASP A 29 -6.83 -7.94 -2.82
C ASP A 29 -7.07 -9.44 -3.08
N ASN A 30 -7.05 -9.86 -4.35
CA ASN A 30 -7.15 -11.27 -4.72
C ASN A 30 -5.97 -12.10 -4.16
N MET A 31 -4.75 -11.56 -4.19
CA MET A 31 -3.57 -12.22 -3.60
C MET A 31 -3.69 -12.38 -2.08
N ILE A 32 -4.15 -11.33 -1.39
CA ILE A 32 -4.38 -11.37 0.07
C ILE A 32 -5.42 -12.43 0.43
N GLU A 33 -6.53 -12.51 -0.31
CA GLU A 33 -7.57 -13.52 -0.09
C GLU A 33 -7.00 -14.94 -0.21
N SER A 34 -6.21 -15.20 -1.26
CA SER A 34 -5.55 -16.50 -1.49
C SER A 34 -4.57 -16.87 -0.36
N LEU A 35 -3.78 -15.91 0.12
CA LEU A 35 -2.76 -16.13 1.16
C LEU A 35 -3.37 -16.38 2.55
N ASN A 36 -4.55 -15.81 2.83
CA ASN A 36 -5.23 -15.90 4.12
C ASN A 36 -5.82 -17.29 4.43
N ASN A 37 -5.69 -18.27 3.53
CA ASN A 37 -6.09 -19.64 3.83
C ASN A 37 -5.06 -20.33 4.76
N ILE A 38 -5.28 -20.25 6.06
CA ILE A 38 -4.44 -20.87 7.11
C ILE A 38 -4.52 -22.41 7.07
N SER A 39 -5.65 -22.97 6.64
CA SER A 39 -5.87 -24.43 6.67
C SER A 39 -4.91 -25.23 5.80
N VAL A 40 -4.29 -24.58 4.80
CA VAL A 40 -3.34 -25.19 3.87
C VAL A 40 -1.87 -24.92 4.25
N ILE A 41 -1.61 -24.34 5.43
CA ILE A 41 -0.25 -24.03 5.89
C ILE A 41 0.32 -25.27 6.60
N PRO A 42 1.37 -25.91 6.03
CA PRO A 42 1.87 -27.20 6.53
C PRO A 42 2.73 -27.07 7.79
N ASP A 43 3.37 -25.92 8.01
CA ASP A 43 4.33 -25.72 9.08
C ASP A 43 4.52 -24.23 9.44
N GLU A 44 5.19 -23.99 10.57
CA GLU A 44 5.47 -22.66 11.09
C GLU A 44 6.35 -21.83 10.15
N LYS A 45 7.30 -22.45 9.45
CA LYS A 45 8.18 -21.73 8.52
C LYS A 45 7.37 -21.14 7.36
N THR A 46 6.44 -21.91 6.82
CA THR A 46 5.51 -21.49 5.77
C THR A 46 4.55 -20.42 6.29
N LEU A 47 4.08 -20.55 7.55
CA LEU A 47 3.28 -19.50 8.19
C LEU A 47 4.02 -18.16 8.24
N MET A 48 5.28 -18.16 8.70
CA MET A 48 6.08 -16.94 8.81
C MET A 48 6.39 -16.34 7.44
N PHE A 49 6.62 -17.18 6.42
CA PHE A 49 6.79 -16.72 5.04
C PHE A 49 5.54 -15.98 4.54
N ARG A 50 4.37 -16.60 4.65
CA ARG A 50 3.09 -15.98 4.24
C ARG A 50 2.77 -14.71 5.01
N LYS A 51 3.15 -14.65 6.29
CA LYS A 51 3.01 -13.43 7.09
C LYS A 51 3.85 -12.28 6.52
N GLY A 52 5.04 -12.57 6.01
CA GLY A 52 5.88 -11.59 5.29
C GLY A 52 5.23 -11.10 4.00
N GLU A 53 4.68 -12.03 3.20
CA GLU A 53 3.95 -11.70 1.96
C GLU A 53 2.73 -10.80 2.25
N LEU A 54 1.91 -11.18 3.22
CA LEU A 54 0.76 -10.37 3.65
C LEU A 54 1.19 -9.00 4.16
N SER A 55 2.32 -8.90 4.86
CA SER A 55 2.85 -7.63 5.35
C SER A 55 3.16 -6.65 4.22
N ILE A 56 3.85 -7.10 3.17
CA ILE A 56 4.21 -6.21 2.05
C ILE A 56 2.99 -5.86 1.19
N LEU A 57 2.09 -6.80 0.96
CA LEU A 57 0.83 -6.55 0.22
C LEU A 57 -0.07 -5.57 0.96
N THR A 58 -0.20 -5.71 2.29
CA THR A 58 -0.98 -4.77 3.12
C THR A 58 -0.35 -3.38 3.12
N TRP A 59 0.98 -3.29 3.19
CA TRP A 59 1.68 -2.01 3.09
C TRP A 59 1.42 -1.34 1.74
N LEU A 60 1.51 -2.08 0.64
CA LEU A 60 1.28 -1.53 -0.70
C LEU A 60 -0.18 -1.08 -0.87
N LYS A 61 -1.14 -1.87 -0.40
CA LYS A 61 -2.57 -1.53 -0.40
C LYS A 61 -2.87 -0.24 0.35
N THR A 62 -2.19 -0.01 1.47
CA THR A 62 -2.40 1.18 2.34
C THR A 62 -1.55 2.39 1.95
N LEU A 63 -0.68 2.26 0.94
CA LEU A 63 0.26 3.31 0.54
C LEU A 63 -0.43 4.64 0.19
N LYS A 64 -1.60 4.58 -0.46
CA LYS A 64 -2.38 5.75 -0.83
C LYS A 64 -2.85 6.53 0.39
N GLU A 65 -3.58 5.85 1.29
CA GLU A 65 -4.12 6.43 2.51
C GLU A 65 -3.02 7.02 3.41
N VAL A 66 -1.89 6.31 3.53
CA VAL A 66 -0.73 6.81 4.30
C VAL A 66 -0.12 8.05 3.65
N SER A 67 -0.02 8.07 2.32
CA SER A 67 0.52 9.23 1.59
C SER A 67 -0.40 10.45 1.67
N GLU A 68 -1.72 10.24 1.60
CA GLU A 68 -2.74 11.29 1.73
C GLU A 68 -2.68 11.94 3.12
N ARG A 69 -2.73 11.14 4.18
CA ARG A 69 -2.60 11.63 5.57
C ARG A 69 -1.31 12.40 5.81
N ALA A 70 -0.18 11.86 5.34
CA ALA A 70 1.10 12.52 5.49
C ALA A 70 1.14 13.88 4.76
N TYR A 71 0.50 13.97 3.59
CA TYR A 71 0.42 15.21 2.84
C TYR A 71 -0.51 16.24 3.50
N GLU A 72 -1.67 15.80 4.01
CA GLU A 72 -2.61 16.64 4.79
C GLU A 72 -1.94 17.24 6.02
N GLU A 73 -1.27 16.43 6.84
CA GLU A 73 -0.54 16.91 8.03
C GLU A 73 0.56 17.92 7.67
N LEU A 74 1.25 17.71 6.55
CA LEU A 74 2.26 18.65 6.07
C LEU A 74 1.63 19.97 5.65
N ASN A 75 0.46 19.95 5.00
CA ASN A 75 -0.25 21.16 4.62
C ASN A 75 -0.77 21.92 5.84
N GLU A 76 -1.38 21.24 6.81
CA GLU A 76 -1.86 21.86 8.05
C GLU A 76 -0.74 22.55 8.83
N LYS A 77 0.46 21.97 8.87
CA LYS A 77 1.64 22.56 9.54
C LYS A 77 2.26 23.75 8.78
N ASN A 78 1.89 23.95 7.51
CA ASN A 78 2.40 25.03 6.66
C ASN A 78 1.42 26.21 6.52
N VAL A 79 0.20 26.10 7.08
CA VAL A 79 -0.80 27.18 7.21
C VAL A 79 -0.64 27.83 8.58
#